data_AF-A0A537IWD0-F1
#
_entry.id   AF-A0A537IWD0-F1
#
_cell.length_a   1.000
_cell.length_b   1.000
_cell.length_c   1.000
_cell.angle_alpha   90.00
_cell.angle_beta   90.00
_cell.angle_gamma   90.00
#
_symmetry.space_group_name_H-M   'P 1'
#
loop_
_entity.id
_entity.type
_entity.pdbx_description
1 polymer ?
#
loop_
_entity_poly.entity_id
_entity_poly.type
_entity_poly.pdbx_seq_one_letter_code
_entity_poly.pdbx_strand_id
1 'polypeptide(L)'
;MLPLKDTVQSRSFPIVNWSLIALNVFIFFIILSLGDRAEVLVAVLGVVPPRLFHHPGLFEFATLFTAMFLHGGWAHLLGNMLALYVFGDNVEDRMGSGHYLLFYLLCGLVASFAHIALNPTSPIPTVGASGAISGVLSAYLLFFPRARVILAAGNHPCGPGPRGNTRIFESVNLGFGV
;
A
#
# COMPACT_ATOMS: atom_id res chain seq x y z
N MET A 1 12.12 10.29 5.86
CA MET A 1 11.01 11.21 6.16
C MET A 1 9.72 10.42 6.07
N LEU A 2 8.83 10.50 7.06
CA LEU A 2 7.58 9.72 7.07
C LEU A 2 6.39 10.63 6.75
N PRO A 3 5.54 10.29 5.77
CA PRO A 3 4.34 11.06 5.48
C PRO A 3 3.33 10.89 6.63
N LEU A 4 2.88 11.99 7.22
CA LEU A 4 1.94 11.96 8.34
C LEU A 4 0.52 12.30 7.92
N LYS A 5 0.41 13.27 7.01
CA LYS A 5 -0.86 13.82 6.56
C LYS A 5 -0.63 14.61 5.28
N ASP A 6 -1.65 14.76 4.46
CA ASP A 6 -1.64 15.70 3.36
C ASP A 6 -2.47 16.96 3.67
N THR A 7 -2.47 17.91 2.74
CA THR A 7 -3.28 19.13 2.82
C THR A 7 -4.67 18.99 2.24
N VAL A 8 -5.00 17.84 1.64
CA VAL A 8 -6.28 17.64 0.94
C VAL A 8 -7.26 17.03 1.94
N GLN A 9 -8.41 17.67 2.12
CA GLN A 9 -9.44 17.16 3.01
C GLN A 9 -10.45 16.34 2.20
N SER A 10 -10.59 15.07 2.56
CA SER A 10 -11.68 14.23 2.07
C SER A 10 -13.03 14.80 2.53
N ARG A 11 -14.02 14.84 1.63
CA ARG A 11 -15.37 15.33 1.92
C ARG A 11 -16.33 14.22 2.36
N SER A 12 -16.04 12.98 1.97
CA SER A 12 -16.80 11.79 2.33
C SER A 12 -16.03 10.89 3.29
N PHE A 13 -16.77 10.07 4.03
CA PHE A 13 -16.15 9.06 4.90
C PHE A 13 -15.65 7.88 4.03
N PRO A 14 -14.34 7.59 4.00
CA PRO A 14 -13.75 6.64 3.05
C PRO A 14 -13.91 5.19 3.56
N ILE A 15 -15.10 4.64 3.41
CA ILE A 15 -15.49 3.33 3.96
C ILE A 15 -14.60 2.22 3.41
N VAL A 16 -14.31 2.23 2.12
CA VAL A 16 -13.54 1.16 1.48
C VAL A 16 -12.08 1.21 1.92
N ASN A 17 -11.48 2.39 1.98
CA ASN A 17 -10.10 2.55 2.43
C ASN A 17 -9.92 2.05 3.87
N TRP A 18 -10.81 2.44 4.78
CA TRP A 18 -10.79 1.93 6.16
C TRP A 18 -11.04 0.42 6.23
N SER A 19 -11.92 -0.11 5.39
CA SER A 19 -12.17 -1.56 5.31
C SER A 19 -10.94 -2.32 4.84
N LEU A 20 -10.23 -1.81 3.83
CA LEU A 20 -8.97 -2.38 3.35
C LEU A 20 -7.90 -2.35 4.45
N ILE A 21 -7.74 -1.23 5.15
CA ILE A 21 -6.80 -1.12 6.27
C ILE A 21 -7.14 -2.13 7.36
N ALA A 22 -8.40 -2.17 7.80
CA ALA A 22 -8.86 -3.08 8.85
C ALA A 22 -8.66 -4.54 8.46
N LEU A 23 -8.98 -4.91 7.22
CA LEU A 23 -8.83 -6.27 6.71
C LEU A 23 -7.35 -6.70 6.65
N ASN A 24 -6.47 -5.83 6.16
CA ASN A 24 -5.02 -6.10 6.12
C ASN A 24 -4.44 -6.30 7.52
N VAL A 25 -4.80 -5.43 8.46
CA VAL A 25 -4.37 -5.54 9.86
C VAL A 25 -4.91 -6.84 10.49
N PHE A 26 -6.19 -7.15 10.28
CA PHE A 26 -6.83 -8.35 10.80
C PHE A 26 -6.15 -9.63 10.29
N ILE A 27 -5.92 -9.73 8.97
CA ILE A 27 -5.24 -10.88 8.37
C ILE A 27 -3.81 -11.00 8.90
N PHE A 28 -3.09 -9.89 9.08
CA PHE A 28 -1.76 -9.92 9.66
C PHE A 28 -1.75 -10.48 11.10
N PHE A 29 -2.71 -10.09 11.93
CA PHE A 29 -2.84 -10.66 13.29
C PHE A 29 -3.19 -12.15 13.27
N ILE A 30 -4.01 -12.61 12.33
CA ILE A 30 -4.27 -14.04 12.14
C ILE A 30 -2.95 -14.76 11.83
N ILE A 31 -2.16 -14.25 10.89
CA ILE A 31 -0.87 -14.86 10.51
C ILE A 31 0.08 -14.88 11.72
N LEU A 32 0.16 -13.80 12.48
CA LEU A 32 0.97 -13.76 13.70
C LEU A 32 0.53 -14.79 14.75
N SER A 33 -0.78 -15.02 14.90
CA SER A 33 -1.31 -15.99 15.86
C SER A 33 -0.96 -17.45 15.54
N LEU A 34 -0.54 -17.72 14.29
CA LEU A 34 -0.23 -19.07 13.81
C LEU A 34 1.21 -19.52 14.12
N GLY A 35 2.09 -18.63 14.57
CA GLY A 35 3.49 -18.94 14.87
C GLY A 35 4.19 -19.63 13.69
N ASP A 36 4.80 -20.79 13.92
CA ASP A 36 5.54 -21.56 12.91
C ASP A 36 4.68 -21.96 11.68
N ARG A 37 3.34 -22.00 11.83
CA ARG A 37 2.43 -22.32 10.72
C ARG A 37 2.18 -21.13 9.79
N ALA A 38 2.61 -19.93 10.16
CA ALA A 38 2.48 -18.72 9.35
C ALA A 38 3.15 -18.88 7.98
N GLU A 39 4.36 -19.46 7.95
CA GLU A 39 5.12 -19.65 6.72
C GLU A 39 4.37 -20.56 5.73
N VAL A 40 3.74 -21.63 6.23
CA VAL A 40 2.93 -22.53 5.40
C VAL A 40 1.73 -21.80 4.83
N LEU A 41 1.01 -21.01 5.65
CA LEU A 41 -0.16 -20.28 5.18
C LEU A 41 0.23 -19.21 4.14
N VAL A 42 1.32 -18.48 4.37
CA VAL A 42 1.88 -17.51 3.41
C VAL A 42 2.30 -18.20 2.13
N ALA A 43 2.95 -19.36 2.22
CA ALA A 43 3.32 -20.15 1.06
C ALA A 43 2.08 -20.62 0.29
N VAL A 44 0.95 -20.92 0.94
CA VAL A 44 -0.28 -21.39 0.29
C VAL A 44 -1.08 -20.24 -0.33
N LEU A 45 -1.23 -19.12 0.38
CA LEU A 45 -2.06 -17.98 -0.04
C LEU A 45 -1.30 -16.92 -0.86
N GLY A 46 0.03 -16.99 -0.92
CA GLY A 46 0.88 -16.09 -1.71
C GLY A 46 0.98 -16.52 -3.19
N VAL A 47 1.34 -15.56 -4.05
CA VAL A 47 1.57 -15.84 -5.48
C VAL A 47 2.92 -16.51 -5.66
N VAL A 48 2.92 -17.72 -6.20
CA VAL A 48 4.14 -18.45 -6.61
C VAL A 48 4.02 -18.73 -8.11
N PRO A 49 4.79 -18.03 -8.96
CA PRO A 49 4.64 -18.09 -10.42
C PRO A 49 4.67 -19.51 -11.00
N PRO A 50 5.61 -20.42 -10.60
CA PRO A 50 5.60 -21.79 -11.09
C PRO A 50 4.29 -22.56 -10.85
N ARG A 51 3.55 -22.28 -9.76
CA ARG A 51 2.28 -22.98 -9.48
C ARG A 51 1.18 -22.56 -10.46
N LEU A 52 1.12 -21.28 -10.81
CA LEU A 52 0.16 -20.77 -11.80
C LEU A 52 0.39 -21.35 -13.20
N PHE A 53 1.65 -21.63 -13.57
CA PHE A 53 1.97 -22.19 -14.88
C PHE A 53 1.79 -23.71 -14.94
N HIS A 54 2.22 -24.45 -13.92
CA HIS A 54 2.24 -25.92 -13.94
C HIS A 54 0.95 -26.56 -13.41
N HIS A 55 0.24 -25.86 -12.52
CA HIS A 55 -0.97 -26.35 -11.88
C HIS A 55 -2.05 -25.25 -11.84
N PRO A 56 -2.51 -24.74 -13.00
CA PRO A 56 -3.53 -23.71 -13.03
C PRO A 56 -4.86 -24.26 -12.48
N GLY A 57 -5.27 -23.76 -11.31
CA GLY A 57 -6.55 -24.05 -10.70
C GLY A 57 -7.22 -22.79 -10.15
N LEU A 58 -8.50 -22.90 -9.80
CA LEU A 58 -9.27 -21.78 -9.23
C LEU A 58 -8.61 -21.23 -7.95
N PHE A 59 -7.98 -22.12 -7.18
CA PHE A 59 -7.26 -21.75 -5.98
C PHE A 59 -6.01 -20.92 -6.30
N GLU A 60 -5.22 -21.34 -7.29
CA GLU A 60 -4.02 -20.63 -7.73
C GLU A 60 -4.36 -19.24 -8.27
N PHE A 61 -5.45 -19.11 -9.04
CA PHE A 61 -5.94 -17.78 -9.44
C PHE A 61 -6.41 -16.94 -8.26
N ALA A 62 -7.02 -17.54 -7.24
CA ALA A 62 -7.38 -16.83 -6.02
C ALA A 62 -6.15 -16.26 -5.28
N THR A 63 -4.96 -16.88 -5.44
CA THR A 63 -3.73 -16.34 -4.84
C THR A 63 -3.36 -14.95 -5.34
N LEU A 64 -3.76 -14.58 -6.56
CA LEU A 64 -3.58 -13.23 -7.10
C LEU A 64 -4.30 -12.17 -6.26
N PHE A 65 -5.41 -12.55 -5.62
CA PHE A 65 -6.18 -11.67 -4.74
C PHE A 65 -5.77 -11.82 -3.29
N THR A 66 -5.60 -13.06 -2.78
CA THR A 66 -5.25 -13.26 -1.36
C THR A 66 -3.87 -12.71 -1.03
N ALA A 67 -2.91 -12.80 -1.95
CA ALA A 67 -1.58 -12.24 -1.75
C ALA A 67 -1.57 -10.73 -1.52
N MET A 68 -2.58 -10.00 -2.05
CA MET A 68 -2.72 -8.55 -1.83
C MET A 68 -2.92 -8.19 -0.36
N PHE A 69 -3.36 -9.14 0.48
CA PHE A 69 -3.63 -8.89 1.90
C PHE A 69 -2.59 -9.48 2.86
N LEU A 70 -1.65 -10.27 2.34
CA LEU A 70 -0.60 -10.90 3.13
C LEU A 70 0.58 -9.95 3.32
N HIS A 71 1.20 -9.95 4.50
CA HIS A 71 2.34 -9.09 4.81
C HIS A 71 3.45 -9.90 5.49
N GLY A 72 4.68 -9.78 4.97
CA GLY A 72 5.84 -10.52 5.47
C GLY A 72 6.47 -9.99 6.76
N GLY A 73 5.90 -8.93 7.37
CA GLY A 73 6.40 -8.37 8.62
C GLY A 73 5.87 -6.97 8.93
N TRP A 74 6.22 -6.47 10.12
CA TRP A 74 5.73 -5.19 10.65
C TRP A 74 6.03 -3.99 9.76
N ALA A 75 7.29 -3.85 9.30
CA ALA A 75 7.66 -2.72 8.45
C ALA A 75 6.89 -2.71 7.12
N HIS A 76 6.64 -3.89 6.55
CA HIS A 76 5.87 -4.03 5.32
C HIS A 76 4.40 -3.65 5.54
N LEU A 77 3.77 -4.12 6.62
CA LEU A 77 2.40 -3.74 6.96
C LEU A 77 2.27 -2.24 7.24
N LEU A 78 3.10 -1.71 8.15
CA LEU A 78 3.01 -0.32 8.58
C LEU A 78 3.23 0.65 7.42
N GLY A 79 4.17 0.37 6.51
CA GLY A 79 4.38 1.19 5.31
C GLY A 79 3.16 1.22 4.40
N ASN A 80 2.53 0.07 4.16
CA ASN A 80 1.32 -0.03 3.33
C ASN A 80 0.12 0.67 3.99
N MET A 81 -0.10 0.45 5.28
CA MET A 81 -1.21 1.08 5.99
C MET A 81 -1.03 2.58 6.11
N LEU A 82 0.20 3.06 6.29
CA LEU A 82 0.50 4.49 6.29
C LEU A 82 0.20 5.13 4.93
N ALA A 83 0.59 4.49 3.83
CA ALA A 83 0.29 4.98 2.49
C ALA A 83 -1.22 5.02 2.22
N LEU A 84 -1.98 3.97 2.57
CA LEU A 84 -3.44 3.98 2.45
C LEU A 84 -4.09 5.04 3.36
N TYR A 85 -3.57 5.22 4.57
CA TYR A 85 -4.09 6.20 5.52
C TYR A 85 -3.88 7.64 5.03
N VAL A 86 -2.73 7.95 4.45
CA VAL A 86 -2.39 9.32 4.01
C VAL A 86 -3.01 9.68 2.67
N PHE A 87 -3.13 8.72 1.73
CA PHE A 87 -3.51 9.01 0.35
C PHE A 87 -4.84 8.39 -0.08
N GLY A 88 -5.23 7.25 0.52
CA GLY A 88 -6.34 6.44 0.04
C GLY A 88 -7.71 7.09 0.25
N ASP A 89 -7.87 7.90 1.29
CA ASP A 89 -9.12 8.62 1.56
C ASP A 89 -9.46 9.62 0.45
N ASN A 90 -8.48 10.42 0.02
CA ASN A 90 -8.65 11.42 -1.01
C ASN A 90 -8.85 10.82 -2.41
N VAL A 91 -8.25 9.66 -2.69
CA VAL A 91 -8.52 8.93 -3.93
C VAL A 91 -9.92 8.31 -3.92
N GLU A 92 -10.34 7.75 -2.78
CA GLU A 92 -11.70 7.23 -2.63
C GLU A 92 -12.76 8.33 -2.80
N ASP A 93 -12.57 9.48 -2.15
CA ASP A 93 -13.48 10.63 -2.26
C ASP A 93 -13.61 11.10 -3.72
N ARG A 94 -12.50 11.05 -4.47
CA ARG A 94 -12.45 11.52 -5.87
C ARG A 94 -13.04 10.53 -6.88
N MET A 95 -12.94 9.23 -6.63
CA MET A 95 -13.42 8.17 -7.53
C MET A 95 -14.81 7.64 -7.15
N GLY A 96 -15.19 7.77 -5.88
CA GLY A 96 -16.27 7.03 -5.25
C GLY A 96 -15.83 5.61 -4.84
N SER A 97 -16.40 5.11 -3.74
CA SER A 97 -16.01 3.86 -3.08
C SER A 97 -15.94 2.63 -3.98
N GLY A 98 -16.91 2.44 -4.88
CA GLY A 98 -16.95 1.28 -5.78
C GLY A 98 -15.81 1.29 -6.82
N HIS A 99 -15.58 2.44 -7.46
CA HIS A 99 -14.49 2.61 -8.42
C HIS A 99 -13.13 2.52 -7.73
N TYR A 100 -13.00 3.05 -6.52
CA TYR A 100 -11.79 2.93 -5.72
C TYR A 100 -11.44 1.47 -5.40
N LEU A 101 -12.41 0.67 -4.97
CA LEU A 101 -12.19 -0.76 -4.72
C LEU A 101 -11.74 -1.49 -6.00
N LEU A 102 -12.46 -1.27 -7.11
CA LEU A 102 -12.11 -1.87 -8.39
C LEU A 102 -10.71 -1.45 -8.85
N PHE A 103 -10.38 -0.16 -8.72
CA PHE A 103 -9.07 0.37 -9.06
C PHE A 103 -7.95 -0.27 -8.23
N TYR A 104 -8.13 -0.37 -6.91
CA TYR A 104 -7.20 -1.04 -6.01
C TYR A 104 -6.95 -2.50 -6.44
N LEU A 105 -8.02 -3.26 -6.71
CA LEU A 105 -7.93 -4.66 -7.15
C LEU A 105 -7.21 -4.78 -8.50
N LEU A 106 -7.55 -3.94 -9.48
CA LEU A 106 -6.91 -3.96 -10.80
C LEU A 106 -5.41 -3.63 -10.71
N CYS A 107 -5.04 -2.61 -9.93
CA CYS A 107 -3.62 -2.29 -9.71
C CYS A 107 -2.85 -3.44 -9.06
N GLY A 108 -3.47 -4.12 -8.08
CA GLY A 108 -2.89 -5.32 -7.48
C GLY A 108 -2.68 -6.44 -8.49
N LEU A 109 -3.69 -6.75 -9.32
CA LEU A 109 -3.59 -7.76 -10.37
C LEU A 109 -2.49 -7.42 -11.39
N VAL A 110 -2.45 -6.18 -11.87
CA VAL A 110 -1.39 -5.72 -12.80
C VAL A 110 -0.01 -5.89 -12.17
N ALA A 111 0.16 -5.54 -10.89
CA ALA A 111 1.42 -5.73 -10.19
C ALA A 111 1.79 -7.21 -10.03
N SER A 112 0.82 -8.08 -9.71
CA SER A 112 1.04 -9.53 -9.63
C SER A 112 1.45 -10.13 -10.98
N PHE A 113 0.77 -9.75 -12.07
CA PHE A 113 1.15 -10.20 -13.41
C PHE A 113 2.52 -9.67 -13.83
N ALA A 114 2.84 -8.41 -13.53
CA ALA A 114 4.17 -7.86 -13.77
C ALA A 114 5.24 -8.63 -12.99
N HIS A 115 4.99 -8.97 -11.71
CA HIS A 115 5.90 -9.78 -10.91
C HIS A 115 6.11 -11.17 -11.52
N ILE A 116 5.03 -11.85 -11.91
CA ILE A 116 5.06 -13.18 -12.56
C ILE A 116 5.87 -13.13 -13.85
N ALA A 117 5.66 -12.11 -14.68
CA ALA A 117 6.38 -11.94 -15.95
C ALA A 117 7.88 -11.69 -15.75
N LEU A 118 8.25 -10.93 -14.71
CA LEU A 118 9.65 -10.62 -14.39
C LEU A 118 10.36 -11.74 -13.64
N ASN A 119 9.64 -12.60 -12.92
CA ASN A 119 10.20 -13.66 -12.06
C ASN A 119 9.51 -15.02 -12.26
N PRO A 120 9.41 -15.56 -13.49
CA PRO A 120 8.55 -16.70 -13.80
C PRO A 120 8.95 -18.01 -13.11
N THR A 121 10.22 -18.15 -12.71
CA THR A 121 10.76 -19.36 -12.07
C THR A 121 10.94 -19.22 -10.56
N SER A 122 10.55 -18.09 -9.96
CA SER A 122 10.76 -17.86 -8.52
C SER A 122 9.88 -18.79 -7.68
N PRO A 123 10.45 -19.61 -6.78
CA PRO A 123 9.66 -20.43 -5.86
C PRO A 123 9.20 -19.65 -4.62
N ILE A 124 9.67 -18.41 -4.46
CA ILE A 124 9.40 -17.60 -3.27
C ILE A 124 7.99 -16.99 -3.38
N PRO A 125 7.09 -17.23 -2.40
CA PRO A 125 5.76 -16.66 -2.41
C PRO A 125 5.83 -15.13 -2.29
N THR A 126 5.22 -14.45 -3.24
CA THR A 126 5.10 -12.99 -3.22
C THR A 126 3.82 -12.60 -2.51
N VAL A 127 3.95 -11.63 -1.62
CA VAL A 127 2.89 -11.10 -0.75
C VAL A 127 2.96 -9.58 -0.68
N GLY A 128 1.83 -8.93 -0.45
CA GLY A 128 1.78 -7.50 -0.12
C GLY A 128 0.78 -6.72 -0.96
N ALA A 129 0.14 -5.75 -0.31
CA ALA A 129 -0.72 -4.75 -0.93
C ALA A 129 0.05 -3.71 -1.76
N SER A 130 1.39 -3.71 -1.72
CA SER A 130 2.25 -2.62 -2.19
C SER A 130 2.07 -2.29 -3.67
N GLY A 131 1.79 -3.28 -4.53
CA GLY A 131 1.47 -3.06 -5.94
C GLY A 131 0.19 -2.26 -6.14
N ALA A 132 -0.89 -2.66 -5.46
CA ALA A 132 -2.16 -1.93 -5.49
C ALA A 132 -2.01 -0.51 -4.91
N ILE A 133 -1.30 -0.38 -3.79
CA ILE A 133 -1.07 0.89 -3.11
C ILE A 133 -0.20 1.83 -3.95
N SER A 134 0.77 1.32 -4.69
CA SER A 134 1.54 2.12 -5.65
C SER A 134 0.65 2.70 -6.75
N GLY A 135 -0.37 1.95 -7.18
CA GLY A 135 -1.43 2.45 -8.05
C GLY A 135 -2.25 3.58 -7.40
N VAL A 136 -2.68 3.40 -6.15
CA VAL A 136 -3.39 4.44 -5.38
C VAL A 136 -2.54 5.70 -5.22
N LEU A 137 -1.26 5.56 -4.85
CA LEU A 137 -0.33 6.69 -4.77
C LEU A 137 -0.20 7.40 -6.12
N SER A 138 -0.07 6.65 -7.22
CA SER A 138 0.01 7.24 -8.56
C SER A 138 -1.25 8.02 -8.92
N ALA A 139 -2.43 7.47 -8.61
CA ALA A 139 -3.70 8.17 -8.82
C ALA A 139 -3.80 9.45 -7.98
N TYR A 140 -3.36 9.39 -6.71
CA TYR A 140 -3.29 10.56 -5.85
C TYR A 140 -2.42 11.67 -6.47
N LEU A 141 -1.23 11.33 -6.95
CA LEU A 141 -0.32 12.30 -7.58
C LEU A 141 -0.94 12.96 -8.83
N LEU A 142 -1.71 12.18 -9.61
CA LEU A 142 -2.39 12.68 -10.81
C LEU A 142 -3.60 13.57 -10.47
N PHE A 143 -4.36 13.24 -9.43
CA PHE A 143 -5.53 14.02 -9.02
C PHE A 143 -5.16 15.29 -8.25
N PHE A 144 -4.07 15.25 -7.49
CA PHE A 144 -3.66 16.31 -6.59
C PHE A 144 -2.20 16.75 -6.82
N PRO A 145 -1.84 17.20 -8.05
CA PRO A 145 -0.44 17.52 -8.40
C PRO A 145 0.16 18.70 -7.63
N ARG A 146 -0.68 19.49 -6.96
CA ARG A 146 -0.29 20.63 -6.11
C ARG A 146 -0.48 20.36 -4.61
N ALA A 147 -0.86 19.15 -4.23
CA ALA A 147 -0.97 18.79 -2.82
C ALA A 147 0.40 18.81 -2.15
N ARG A 148 0.40 19.18 -0.86
CA ARG A 148 1.58 19.11 -0.03
C ARG A 148 1.41 17.96 0.96
N VAL A 149 2.47 17.20 1.14
CA VAL A 149 2.52 16.15 2.16
C VAL A 149 3.34 16.67 3.32
N ILE A 150 2.75 16.62 4.50
CA ILE A 150 3.41 16.95 5.75
C ILE A 150 4.24 15.74 6.17
N LEU A 151 5.56 15.92 6.19
CA LEU A 151 6.50 14.90 6.58
C LEU A 151 6.94 15.10 8.04
N ALA A 152 7.01 14.00 8.79
CA ALA A 152 7.88 13.95 9.95
C ALA A 152 9.34 13.94 9.47
N ALA A 153 10.04 15.04 9.71
CA ALA A 153 11.49 15.09 9.63
C ALA A 153 12.06 14.66 10.99
N GLY A 154 13.03 13.73 10.99
CA GLY A 154 13.84 13.51 12.18
C GLY A 154 14.64 14.77 12.50
N ASN A 155 15.04 14.96 13.76
CA ASN A 155 15.88 16.08 14.18
C ASN A 155 17.19 16.12 13.37
N HIS A 156 17.20 16.86 12.28
CA HIS A 156 18.44 17.34 11.69
C HIS A 156 18.86 18.57 12.50
N PRO A 157 20.09 18.63 13.04
CA PRO A 157 20.62 19.86 13.58
C PRO A 157 20.76 20.82 12.40
N CYS A 158 19.75 21.66 12.17
CA CYS A 158 19.88 22.81 11.29
C CYS A 158 21.06 23.64 11.82
N GLY A 159 22.02 23.93 10.94
CA GLY A 159 23.13 24.83 11.23
C GLY A 159 22.66 26.19 11.77
N PRO A 160 23.57 27.01 12.32
CA PRO A 160 23.21 28.17 13.13
C PRO A 160 22.61 29.29 12.27
N GLY A 161 21.29 29.23 12.08
CA GLY A 161 20.47 30.29 11.48
C GLY A 161 19.74 31.09 12.57
N PRO A 162 19.54 32.40 12.40
CA PRO A 162 19.06 33.26 13.45
C PRO A 162 17.57 32.98 13.75
N ARG A 163 17.33 32.53 14.99
CA ARG A 163 16.09 32.56 15.79
C ARG A 163 14.79 32.80 15.01
N GLY A 164 14.01 31.73 14.80
CA GLY A 164 12.63 31.84 14.32
C GLY A 164 11.93 30.49 14.18
N ASN A 165 11.43 29.96 15.29
CA ASN A 165 10.43 28.90 15.44
C ASN A 165 10.68 27.54 14.74
N THR A 166 10.98 26.54 15.56
CA THR A 166 11.17 25.13 15.25
C THR A 166 10.00 24.57 14.42
N ARG A 167 10.14 24.43 13.10
CA ARG A 167 9.20 23.65 12.29
C ARG A 167 9.63 22.18 12.33
N ILE A 168 8.97 21.40 13.17
CA ILE A 168 9.11 19.93 13.30
C ILE A 168 8.50 19.20 12.08
N PHE A 169 7.82 19.95 11.20
CA PHE A 169 7.10 19.42 10.05
C PHE A 169 7.53 20.15 8.78
N GLU A 170 8.07 19.40 7.82
CA GLU A 170 8.43 19.91 6.51
C GLU A 170 7.32 19.51 5.53
N SER A 171 6.74 20.49 4.84
CA SER A 171 5.74 20.23 3.81
C SER A 171 6.45 20.12 2.46
N VAL A 172 6.46 18.93 1.86
CA VAL A 172 7.01 18.74 0.52
C VAL A 172 5.89 18.95 -0.50
N ASN A 173 6.12 19.86 -1.44
CA ASN A 173 5.27 19.99 -2.62
C ASN A 173 5.53 18.78 -3.51
N LEU A 174 4.48 18.00 -3.79
CA LEU A 174 4.61 16.82 -4.64
C LEU A 174 4.95 17.17 -6.09
N GLY A 175 4.78 18.44 -6.50
CA GLY A 175 5.56 19.03 -7.59
C GLY A 175 5.55 18.26 -8.92
N PHE A 176 4.38 17.80 -9.38
CA PHE A 176 4.20 17.23 -10.72
C PHE A 176 3.42 18.15 -11.67
N GLY A 177 3.27 19.44 -11.32
CA GLY A 177 2.72 20.45 -12.22
C GLY A 177 3.79 20.99 -13.16
N VAL A 178 3.61 20.77 -14.47
CA VAL A 178 4.30 21.52 -15.53
C VAL A 178 3.96 23.00 -15.44
#